data_AF-A0A7X7LJW3-F1
#
_entry.id   AF-A0A7X7LJW3-F1
#
_cell.length_a   1.000
_cell.length_b   1.000
_cell.length_c   1.000
_cell.angle_alpha   90.00
_cell.angle_beta   90.00
_cell.angle_gamma   90.00
#
_symmetry.space_group_name_H-M   'P 1'
#
loop_
_entity.id
_entity.type
_entity.pdbx_description
1 polymer ?
#
loop_
_entity_poly.entity_id
_entity_poly.type
_entity_poly.pdbx_seq_one_letter_code
_entity_poly.pdbx_strand_id
1 'polypeptide(L)'
;MNTMKVLNLILALALVMLTIVFFRMKSGKSNELLTEKEEKMTEQMKSKEFKEIDIKQLNENVVKLFDDDWFLLTAGSDGNYNPMTISWGNIGNLWNYPMVTVYVRHNRYTFGFMENSKTFTLCAFHENYRDMLNYMGSKSGRDEDKIKNSGLTPVISDNGSMFFEEARLVIEAEKVYSDDLQLENILDDKAKGMYKDGSIHRMYFGKILKVWIKE
;
A
#
# COMPACT_ATOMS: atom_id res chain seq x y z
N MET A 1 -61.75 12.13 -25.62
CA MET A 1 -60.58 11.82 -24.77
C MET A 1 -60.30 13.04 -23.91
N ASN A 2 -60.33 12.89 -22.58
CA ASN A 2 -60.37 14.02 -21.63
C ASN A 2 -59.06 14.82 -21.68
N THR A 3 -59.11 16.09 -22.10
CA THR A 3 -57.96 16.97 -22.31
C THR A 3 -57.08 17.11 -21.05
N MET A 4 -57.68 17.06 -19.86
CA MET A 4 -56.93 17.03 -18.60
C MET A 4 -56.07 15.78 -18.41
N LYS A 5 -56.52 14.60 -18.90
CA LYS A 5 -55.72 13.37 -18.80
C LYS A 5 -54.49 13.42 -19.71
N VAL A 6 -54.63 14.03 -20.88
CA VAL A 6 -53.52 14.24 -21.82
C VAL A 6 -52.50 15.24 -21.25
N LEU A 7 -52.98 16.34 -20.66
CA LEU A 7 -52.12 17.33 -20.01
C LEU A 7 -51.34 16.75 -18.82
N ASN A 8 -52.00 15.99 -17.95
CA ASN A 8 -51.35 15.32 -16.81
C ASN A 8 -50.31 14.29 -17.25
N LEU A 9 -50.56 13.57 -18.36
CA LEU A 9 -49.60 12.61 -18.91
C LEU A 9 -48.34 13.31 -19.47
N ILE A 10 -48.51 14.45 -20.15
CA ILE A 10 -47.39 15.25 -20.67
C ILE A 10 -46.55 15.81 -19.52
N LEU A 11 -47.19 16.34 -18.46
CA LEU A 11 -46.51 16.82 -17.26
C LEU A 11 -45.73 15.70 -16.54
N ALA A 12 -46.30 14.50 -16.42
CA ALA A 12 -45.64 13.36 -15.81
C ALA A 12 -44.40 12.91 -16.61
N LEU A 13 -44.50 12.84 -17.94
CA LEU A 13 -43.38 12.49 -18.82
C LEU A 13 -42.26 13.54 -18.77
N ALA A 14 -42.62 14.83 -18.70
CA ALA A 14 -41.64 15.91 -18.55
C ALA A 14 -40.86 15.81 -17.22
N LEU A 15 -41.54 15.45 -16.12
CA LEU A 15 -40.91 15.29 -14.80
C LEU A 15 -39.95 14.07 -14.75
N VAL A 16 -40.31 12.97 -15.41
CA VAL A 16 -39.45 11.78 -15.53
C VAL A 16 -38.23 12.07 -16.38
N MET A 17 -38.39 12.78 -17.50
CA MET A 17 -37.26 13.22 -18.33
C MET A 17 -36.32 14.15 -17.55
N LEU A 18 -36.87 15.09 -16.77
CA LEU A 18 -36.06 15.99 -15.95
C LEU A 18 -35.24 15.22 -14.90
N THR A 19 -35.85 14.26 -14.21
CA THR A 19 -35.15 13.44 -13.18
C THR A 19 -34.06 12.56 -13.78
N ILE A 20 -34.28 11.97 -14.96
CA ILE A 20 -33.26 11.20 -15.69
C ILE A 20 -32.08 12.10 -16.11
N VAL A 21 -32.36 13.31 -16.60
CA VAL A 21 -31.32 14.28 -16.96
C VAL A 21 -30.52 14.71 -15.73
N PHE A 22 -31.18 15.04 -14.63
CA PHE A 22 -30.51 15.38 -13.36
C PHE A 22 -29.64 14.22 -12.84
N PHE A 23 -30.12 12.97 -12.93
CA PHE A 23 -29.36 11.79 -12.51
C PHE A 23 -28.12 11.57 -13.40
N ARG A 24 -28.27 11.70 -14.73
CA ARG A 24 -27.14 11.64 -15.68
C ARG A 24 -26.13 12.75 -15.44
N MET A 25 -26.58 13.98 -15.19
CA MET A 25 -25.68 15.11 -14.89
C MET A 25 -24.90 14.89 -13.58
N LYS A 26 -25.54 14.31 -12.56
CA LYS A 26 -24.88 14.00 -11.27
C LYS A 26 -23.83 12.89 -11.43
N SER A 27 -24.17 11.83 -12.19
CA SER A 27 -23.23 10.73 -12.51
C SER A 27 -22.07 11.17 -13.40
N GLY A 28 -22.32 12.09 -14.35
CA GLY A 28 -21.27 12.67 -15.20
C GLY A 28 -20.27 13.48 -14.38
N LYS A 29 -20.75 14.40 -13.53
CA LYS A 29 -19.88 15.21 -12.66
C LYS A 29 -19.06 14.36 -11.68
N SER A 30 -19.64 13.30 -11.11
CA SER A 30 -18.90 12.42 -10.19
C SER A 30 -17.81 11.62 -10.90
N ASN A 31 -18.06 11.15 -12.12
CA ASN A 31 -17.01 10.48 -12.90
C ASN A 31 -15.91 11.47 -13.30
N GLU A 32 -16.27 12.66 -13.79
CA GLU A 32 -15.32 13.71 -14.19
C GLU A 32 -14.41 14.15 -13.02
N LEU A 33 -14.97 14.31 -11.80
CA LEU A 33 -14.21 14.57 -10.57
C LEU A 33 -13.27 13.43 -10.17
N LEU A 34 -13.66 12.17 -10.41
CA LEU A 34 -12.80 11.01 -10.17
C LEU A 34 -11.65 10.98 -11.19
N THR A 35 -11.95 11.19 -12.48
CA THR A 35 -10.94 11.25 -13.54
C THR A 35 -9.97 12.40 -13.31
N GLU A 36 -10.43 13.59 -12.97
CA GLU A 36 -9.56 14.74 -12.66
C GLU A 36 -8.66 14.48 -11.43
N LYS A 37 -9.17 13.72 -10.44
CA LYS A 37 -8.40 13.34 -9.26
C LYS A 37 -7.35 12.28 -9.61
N GLU A 38 -7.71 11.29 -10.43
CA GLU A 38 -6.80 10.25 -10.95
C GLU A 38 -5.73 10.86 -11.85
N GLU A 39 -6.09 11.79 -12.73
CA GLU A 39 -5.17 12.52 -13.62
C GLU A 39 -4.22 13.40 -12.81
N LYS A 40 -4.71 14.19 -11.85
CA LYS A 40 -3.85 14.98 -10.95
C LYS A 40 -2.93 14.12 -10.11
N MET A 41 -3.40 12.98 -9.61
CA MET A 41 -2.59 12.06 -8.80
C MET A 41 -1.52 11.37 -9.66
N THR A 42 -1.86 10.98 -10.89
CA THR A 42 -0.93 10.45 -11.90
C THR A 42 0.09 11.50 -12.34
N GLU A 43 -0.32 12.75 -12.51
CA GLU A 43 0.54 13.87 -12.88
C GLU A 43 1.45 14.29 -11.71
N GLN A 44 0.97 14.21 -10.47
CA GLN A 44 1.76 14.39 -9.26
C GLN A 44 2.77 13.25 -9.04
N MET A 45 2.45 12.02 -9.47
CA MET A 45 3.41 10.91 -9.50
C MET A 45 4.43 11.08 -10.64
N LYS A 46 4.03 11.59 -11.81
CA LYS A 46 4.95 11.94 -12.91
C LYS A 46 5.83 13.16 -12.60
N SER A 47 5.39 14.06 -11.73
CA SER A 47 6.18 15.20 -11.26
C SER A 47 7.18 14.82 -10.17
N LYS A 48 7.07 13.61 -9.62
CA LYS A 48 8.04 13.02 -8.71
C LYS A 48 8.96 12.11 -9.52
N GLU A 49 10.23 12.07 -9.15
CA GLU A 49 11.33 11.42 -9.86
C GLU A 49 11.21 9.88 -9.93
N PHE A 50 10.02 9.28 -10.11
CA PHE A 50 9.80 7.85 -10.09
C PHE A 50 9.45 7.30 -11.49
N LYS A 51 10.18 6.27 -11.89
CA LYS A 51 9.90 5.46 -13.07
C LYS A 51 9.34 4.10 -12.68
N GLU A 52 8.16 3.78 -13.20
CA GLU A 52 7.60 2.43 -13.07
C GLU A 52 8.37 1.43 -13.93
N ILE A 53 8.69 0.27 -13.37
CA ILE A 53 9.40 -0.82 -14.04
C ILE A 53 8.69 -2.16 -13.82
N ASP A 54 8.92 -3.12 -14.72
CA ASP A 54 8.57 -4.52 -14.42
C ASP A 54 9.54 -5.05 -13.35
N ILE A 55 9.04 -5.78 -12.35
CA ILE A 55 9.88 -6.36 -11.28
C ILE A 55 11.03 -7.23 -11.81
N LYS A 56 10.88 -7.85 -12.99
CA LYS A 56 11.94 -8.64 -13.63
C LYS A 56 13.09 -7.78 -14.17
N GLN A 57 12.90 -6.46 -14.26
CA GLN A 57 13.93 -5.49 -14.62
C GLN A 57 14.67 -4.94 -13.39
N LEU A 58 14.26 -5.31 -12.17
CA LEU A 58 14.96 -4.93 -10.95
C LEU A 58 16.37 -5.53 -10.96
N ASN A 59 17.38 -4.66 -11.12
CA ASN A 59 18.78 -5.05 -11.17
C ASN A 59 19.43 -4.93 -9.78
N GLU A 60 18.86 -5.60 -8.78
CA GLU A 60 19.34 -5.60 -7.41
C GLU A 60 19.34 -6.98 -6.79
N ASN A 61 20.25 -7.20 -5.84
CA ASN A 61 20.26 -8.44 -5.07
C ASN A 61 19.17 -8.38 -3.99
N VAL A 62 18.17 -9.25 -4.11
CA VAL A 62 17.03 -9.31 -3.17
C VAL A 62 17.47 -9.67 -1.74
N VAL A 63 18.49 -10.53 -1.57
CA VAL A 63 19.01 -10.87 -0.24
C VAL A 63 19.63 -9.63 0.40
N LYS A 64 20.45 -8.89 -0.34
CA LYS A 64 21.04 -7.61 0.11
C LYS A 64 19.96 -6.59 0.47
N LEU A 65 18.89 -6.48 -0.34
CA LEU A 65 17.78 -5.56 -0.07
C LEU A 65 17.13 -5.82 1.31
N PHE A 66 17.01 -7.08 1.72
CA PHE A 66 16.44 -7.42 3.03
C PHE A 66 17.49 -7.43 4.16
N ASP A 67 18.69 -7.96 3.94
CA ASP A 67 19.68 -8.19 5.01
C ASP A 67 20.50 -6.92 5.33
N ASP A 68 20.93 -6.19 4.29
CA ASP A 68 21.83 -5.05 4.43
C ASP A 68 21.08 -3.71 4.35
N ASP A 69 20.26 -3.53 3.31
CA ASP A 69 19.65 -2.22 3.00
C ASP A 69 18.38 -1.95 3.82
N TRP A 70 17.64 -3.02 4.10
CA TRP A 70 16.34 -3.04 4.76
C TRP A 70 15.23 -2.32 3.98
N PHE A 71 14.00 -2.69 4.30
CA PHE A 71 12.82 -2.00 3.79
C PHE A 71 12.08 -1.30 4.91
N LEU A 72 11.44 -0.19 4.56
CA LEU A 72 10.34 0.37 5.33
C LEU A 72 9.03 -0.21 4.79
N LEU A 73 8.43 -1.14 5.55
CA LEU A 73 7.11 -1.71 5.29
C LEU A 73 6.03 -0.76 5.79
N THR A 74 5.13 -0.35 4.90
CA THR A 74 4.03 0.57 5.24
C THR A 74 2.69 -0.03 4.84
N ALA A 75 1.74 0.00 5.77
CA ALA A 75 0.36 -0.41 5.52
C ALA A 75 -0.59 0.66 6.05
N GLY A 76 -1.74 0.78 5.41
CA GLY A 76 -2.74 1.80 5.66
C GLY A 76 -2.96 2.71 4.46
N SER A 77 -3.82 3.69 4.64
CA SER A 77 -4.21 4.68 3.65
C SER A 77 -3.91 6.09 4.15
N ASP A 78 -4.15 7.10 3.31
CA ASP A 78 -4.02 8.50 3.73
C ASP A 78 -4.76 8.79 5.04
N GLY A 79 -4.10 9.56 5.91
CA GLY A 79 -4.56 9.87 7.26
C GLY A 79 -4.51 8.73 8.29
N ASN A 80 -4.28 7.48 7.89
CA ASN A 80 -4.19 6.33 8.82
C ASN A 80 -3.31 5.20 8.27
N TYR A 81 -2.00 5.34 8.45
CA TYR A 81 -1.00 4.37 8.04
C TYR A 81 0.15 4.33 9.05
N ASN A 82 0.92 3.24 9.04
CA ASN A 82 2.10 3.15 9.88
C ASN A 82 3.24 2.38 9.18
N PRO A 83 4.45 2.96 9.13
CA PRO A 83 5.62 2.25 8.65
C PRO A 83 6.33 1.48 9.76
N MET A 84 7.10 0.46 9.39
CA MET A 84 8.13 -0.13 10.23
C MET A 84 9.29 -0.66 9.40
N THR A 85 10.49 -0.65 9.96
CA THR A 85 11.65 -1.27 9.32
C THR A 85 11.54 -2.78 9.41
N ILE A 86 11.76 -3.46 8.28
CA ILE A 86 11.86 -4.92 8.18
C ILE A 86 13.17 -5.30 7.49
N SER A 87 13.74 -6.42 7.94
CA SER A 87 14.91 -7.04 7.31
C SER A 87 14.66 -8.51 6.92
N TRP A 88 13.44 -9.01 7.10
CA TRP A 88 13.06 -10.38 6.75
C TRP A 88 12.02 -10.35 5.63
N GLY A 89 12.32 -11.04 4.54
CA GLY A 89 11.39 -11.19 3.43
C GLY A 89 11.99 -11.96 2.26
N ASN A 90 11.16 -12.17 1.25
CA ASN A 90 11.52 -12.85 0.01
C ASN A 90 10.82 -12.16 -1.17
N ILE A 91 11.46 -12.12 -2.33
CA ILE A 91 10.82 -11.78 -3.61
C ILE A 91 11.05 -12.94 -4.55
N GLY A 92 10.00 -13.38 -5.25
CA GLY A 92 10.06 -14.53 -6.14
C GLY A 92 8.80 -14.71 -6.96
N ASN A 93 8.54 -15.94 -7.39
CA ASN A 93 7.35 -16.30 -8.15
C ASN A 93 6.57 -17.41 -7.44
N LEU A 94 5.28 -17.19 -7.20
CA LEU A 94 4.36 -18.18 -6.67
C LEU A 94 2.99 -18.02 -7.37
N TRP A 95 2.34 -19.14 -7.69
CA TRP A 95 1.09 -19.19 -8.46
C TRP A 95 1.13 -18.43 -9.80
N ASN A 96 2.30 -18.41 -10.45
CA ASN A 96 2.56 -17.70 -11.70
C ASN A 96 2.43 -16.17 -11.59
N TYR A 97 2.54 -15.62 -10.39
CA TYR A 97 2.63 -14.19 -10.14
C TYR A 97 3.98 -13.83 -9.52
N PRO A 98 4.51 -12.62 -9.79
CA PRO A 98 5.57 -12.06 -8.98
C PRO A 98 5.03 -11.75 -7.58
N MET A 99 5.78 -12.22 -6.57
CA MET A 99 5.32 -12.23 -5.19
C MET A 99 6.41 -11.69 -4.27
N VAL A 100 5.97 -11.02 -3.22
CA VAL A 100 6.80 -10.66 -2.07
C VAL A 100 6.20 -11.28 -0.81
N THR A 101 7.04 -11.88 0.02
CA THR A 101 6.64 -12.39 1.34
C THR A 101 7.32 -11.57 2.42
N VAL A 102 6.54 -11.04 3.35
CA VAL A 102 7.04 -10.25 4.50
C VAL A 102 6.55 -10.84 5.82
N TYR A 103 7.28 -10.57 6.90
CA TYR A 103 6.98 -11.13 8.21
C TYR A 103 6.77 -9.99 9.22
N VAL A 104 5.62 -9.99 9.89
CA VAL A 104 5.31 -8.96 10.90
C VAL A 104 4.94 -9.64 12.21
N ARG A 105 5.66 -9.31 13.29
CA ARG A 105 5.32 -9.81 14.64
C ARG A 105 4.00 -9.20 15.11
N HIS A 106 3.20 -10.00 15.81
CA HIS A 106 1.92 -9.57 16.38
C HIS A 106 2.06 -8.37 17.33
N ASN A 107 3.20 -8.24 18.01
CA ASN A 107 3.46 -7.14 18.93
C ASN A 107 3.84 -5.80 18.24
N ARG A 108 4.05 -5.79 16.92
CA ARG A 108 4.35 -4.56 16.17
C ARG A 108 3.08 -3.74 15.96
N TYR A 109 3.21 -2.41 16.01
CA TYR A 109 2.06 -1.54 15.77
C TYR A 109 1.50 -1.71 14.36
N THR A 110 2.39 -1.88 13.38
CA THR A 110 2.05 -2.14 11.98
C THR A 110 1.23 -3.42 11.78
N PHE A 111 1.23 -4.39 12.71
CA PHE A 111 0.43 -5.61 12.58
C PHE A 111 -1.06 -5.30 12.36
N GLY A 112 -1.64 -4.39 13.15
CA GLY A 112 -3.05 -3.99 12.97
C GLY A 112 -3.31 -3.31 11.61
N PHE A 113 -2.36 -2.55 11.08
CA PHE A 113 -2.48 -1.94 9.75
C PHE A 113 -2.38 -2.98 8.65
N MET A 114 -1.50 -3.96 8.81
CA MET A 114 -1.39 -5.11 7.92
C MET A 114 -2.66 -5.94 7.91
N GLU A 115 -3.35 -6.12 9.05
CA GLU A 115 -4.61 -6.87 9.07
C GLU A 115 -5.74 -6.10 8.36
N ASN A 116 -5.81 -4.77 8.55
CA ASN A 116 -6.93 -3.96 8.06
C ASN A 116 -6.77 -3.42 6.63
N SER A 117 -5.55 -3.40 6.09
CA SER A 117 -5.29 -2.89 4.73
C SER A 117 -5.30 -4.04 3.73
N LYS A 118 -5.71 -3.81 2.47
CA LYS A 118 -5.57 -4.84 1.42
C LYS A 118 -4.15 -4.87 0.83
N THR A 119 -3.54 -3.70 0.74
CA THR A 119 -2.22 -3.46 0.15
C THR A 119 -1.20 -3.03 1.20
N PHE A 120 0.08 -3.13 0.83
CA PHE A 120 1.20 -2.56 1.55
C PHE A 120 2.31 -2.17 0.58
N THR A 121 3.23 -1.31 1.03
CA THR A 121 4.40 -0.92 0.25
C THR A 121 5.69 -1.28 0.98
N LEU A 122 6.75 -1.51 0.21
CA LEU A 122 8.12 -1.64 0.68
C LEU A 122 8.95 -0.53 0.05
N CYS A 123 9.53 0.33 0.87
CA CYS A 123 10.44 1.38 0.42
C CYS A 123 11.87 1.05 0.81
N ALA A 124 12.79 0.98 -0.14
CA ALA A 124 14.24 0.95 0.13
C ALA A 124 14.80 2.37 -0.03
N PHE A 125 15.87 2.65 0.72
CA PHE A 125 16.50 3.98 0.78
C PHE A 125 17.99 3.87 0.49
N HIS A 126 18.64 5.01 0.28
CA HIS A 126 20.10 5.09 0.24
C HIS A 126 20.70 4.97 1.65
N GLU A 127 21.98 4.61 1.74
CA GLU A 127 22.69 4.35 3.01
C GLU A 127 22.64 5.52 4.00
N ASN A 128 22.56 6.76 3.53
CA ASN A 128 22.43 7.94 4.39
C ASN A 128 21.12 7.99 5.21
N TYR A 129 20.14 7.12 4.93
CA TYR A 129 18.91 6.97 5.70
C TYR A 129 18.99 5.87 6.77
N ARG A 130 20.18 5.30 7.04
CA ARG A 130 20.35 4.21 7.99
C ARG A 130 19.83 4.51 9.40
N ASP A 131 20.08 5.73 9.88
CA ASP A 131 19.60 6.18 11.19
C ASP A 131 18.08 6.32 11.24
N MET A 132 17.47 6.79 10.14
CA MET A 132 16.01 6.84 10.00
C MET A 132 15.41 5.43 10.05
N LEU A 133 16.00 4.46 9.35
CA LEU A 133 15.54 3.07 9.39
C LEU A 133 15.70 2.45 10.80
N ASN A 134 16.79 2.75 11.50
CA ASN A 134 16.96 2.32 12.89
C ASN A 134 15.88 2.91 13.81
N TYR A 135 15.60 4.20 13.67
CA TYR A 135 14.52 4.87 14.40
C TYR A 135 13.16 4.23 14.12
N MET A 136 12.83 4.00 12.85
CA MET A 136 11.55 3.39 12.43
C MET A 136 11.35 1.95 12.91
N GLY A 137 12.43 1.21 13.15
CA GLY A 137 12.40 -0.17 13.67
C GLY A 137 12.41 -0.28 15.19
N SER A 138 12.96 0.70 15.90
CA SER A 138 13.13 0.71 17.36
C SER A 138 12.02 1.44 18.11
N LYS A 139 11.32 2.36 17.44
CA LYS A 139 10.22 3.13 18.02
C LYS A 139 8.85 2.63 17.54
N SER A 140 7.87 2.76 18.42
CA SER A 140 6.49 2.35 18.18
C SER A 140 5.65 3.56 17.81
N GLY A 141 4.91 3.46 16.69
CA GLY A 141 3.95 4.50 16.30
C GLY A 141 2.74 4.62 17.24
N ARG A 142 2.62 3.73 18.25
CA ARG A 142 1.63 3.88 19.33
C ARG A 142 1.97 5.06 20.25
N ASP A 143 3.25 5.34 20.41
CA ASP A 143 3.76 6.24 21.44
C ASP A 143 4.14 7.62 20.88
N GLU A 144 4.39 7.69 19.57
CA GLU A 144 4.79 8.92 18.89
C GLU A 144 4.44 8.93 17.40
N ASP A 145 4.37 10.14 16.84
CA ASP A 145 4.23 10.36 15.40
C ASP A 145 5.60 10.20 14.71
N LYS A 146 5.90 8.95 14.34
CA LYS A 146 7.18 8.60 13.70
C LYS A 146 7.38 9.30 12.37
N ILE A 147 6.31 9.54 11.61
CA ILE A 147 6.41 10.19 10.29
C ILE A 147 6.92 11.61 10.48
N LYS A 148 6.25 12.37 11.33
CA LYS A 148 6.64 13.74 11.65
C LYS A 148 8.07 13.85 12.17
N ASN A 149 8.49 12.90 13.02
CA ASN A 149 9.84 12.90 13.60
C ASN A 149 10.94 12.42 12.64
N SER A 150 10.57 11.62 11.63
CA SER A 150 11.54 11.05 10.68
C SER A 150 11.97 11.98 9.55
N GLY A 151 11.19 13.03 9.28
CA GLY A 151 11.42 13.91 8.13
C GLY A 151 11.08 13.28 6.78
N LEU A 152 10.45 12.10 6.75
CA LEU A 152 9.97 11.49 5.50
C LEU A 152 8.75 12.22 4.96
N THR A 153 8.65 12.27 3.63
CA THR A 153 7.56 12.91 2.90
C THR A 153 6.59 11.86 2.37
N PRO A 154 5.37 11.72 2.94
CA PRO A 154 4.41 10.71 2.52
C PRO A 154 3.87 10.99 1.11
N VAL A 155 3.67 9.92 0.35
CA VAL A 155 3.10 9.95 -1.00
C VAL A 155 2.00 8.89 -1.09
N ILE A 156 0.91 9.23 -1.78
CA ILE A 156 -0.20 8.32 -2.06
C ILE A 156 -0.02 7.80 -3.48
N SER A 157 -0.02 6.48 -3.64
CA SER A 157 -0.06 5.84 -4.97
C SER A 157 -1.45 5.95 -5.59
N ASP A 158 -1.56 5.64 -6.87
CA ASP A 158 -2.86 5.61 -7.55
C ASP A 158 -3.82 4.53 -6.99
N ASN A 159 -3.27 3.48 -6.40
CA ASN A 159 -4.03 2.45 -5.67
C ASN A 159 -4.37 2.84 -4.21
N GLY A 160 -3.97 4.04 -3.76
CA GLY A 160 -4.25 4.54 -2.41
C GLY A 160 -3.30 4.04 -1.32
N SER A 161 -2.28 3.25 -1.65
CA SER A 161 -1.24 2.83 -0.71
C SER A 161 -0.26 3.96 -0.43
N MET A 162 0.23 4.03 0.81
CA MET A 162 1.20 5.03 1.25
C MET A 162 2.64 4.58 1.00
N PHE A 163 3.49 5.47 0.51
CA PHE A 163 4.94 5.31 0.40
C PHE A 163 5.66 6.65 0.68
N PHE A 164 6.97 6.75 0.43
CA PHE A 164 7.77 7.94 0.78
C PHE A 164 8.60 8.44 -0.40
N GLU A 165 8.70 9.76 -0.54
CA GLU A 165 9.39 10.44 -1.64
C GLU A 165 10.91 10.20 -1.64
N GLU A 166 11.48 9.94 -0.47
CA GLU A 166 12.90 9.68 -0.26
C GLU A 166 13.31 8.25 -0.65
N ALA A 167 12.35 7.39 -0.96
CA ALA A 167 12.63 6.02 -1.36
C ALA A 167 13.34 6.00 -2.73
N ARG A 168 14.37 5.15 -2.86
CA ARG A 168 15.04 4.88 -4.15
C ARG A 168 14.36 3.75 -4.94
N LEU A 169 13.63 2.89 -4.22
CA LEU A 169 12.87 1.77 -4.74
C LEU A 169 11.58 1.65 -3.93
N VAL A 170 10.45 1.51 -4.60
CA VAL A 170 9.14 1.27 -4.01
C VAL A 170 8.53 0.04 -4.66
N ILE A 171 8.11 -0.93 -3.84
CA ILE A 171 7.35 -2.11 -4.28
C ILE A 171 5.97 -2.02 -3.64
N GLU A 172 4.93 -1.97 -4.45
CA GLU A 172 3.54 -2.05 -3.99
C GLU A 172 3.00 -3.46 -4.20
N ALA A 173 2.35 -4.00 -3.17
CA ALA A 173 1.80 -5.35 -3.20
C ALA A 173 0.40 -5.45 -2.59
N GLU A 174 -0.42 -6.35 -3.13
CA GLU A 174 -1.70 -6.75 -2.58
C GLU A 174 -1.57 -8.07 -1.82
N LYS A 175 -2.02 -8.11 -0.57
CA LYS A 175 -2.05 -9.36 0.20
C LYS A 175 -3.04 -10.34 -0.42
N VAL A 176 -2.56 -11.54 -0.72
CA VAL A 176 -3.37 -12.64 -1.28
C VAL A 176 -3.43 -13.87 -0.37
N TYR A 177 -2.51 -13.98 0.58
CA TYR A 177 -2.53 -15.03 1.60
C TYR A 177 -1.74 -14.58 2.84
N SER A 178 -2.12 -15.07 4.01
CA SER A 178 -1.38 -14.87 5.25
C SER A 178 -1.58 -16.03 6.20
N ASP A 179 -0.55 -16.36 6.97
CA ASP A 179 -0.63 -17.37 8.03
C ASP A 179 0.37 -17.07 9.14
N ASP A 180 0.12 -17.59 10.33
CA ASP A 180 1.07 -17.48 11.44
C ASP A 180 2.16 -18.54 11.31
N LEU A 181 3.41 -18.17 11.62
CA LEU A 181 4.49 -19.15 11.71
C LEU A 181 4.19 -20.12 12.86
N GLN A 182 4.10 -21.40 12.50
CA GLN A 182 4.03 -22.50 13.46
C GLN A 182 5.45 -22.79 13.96
N LEU A 183 5.74 -22.43 15.21
CA LEU A 183 7.10 -22.52 15.77
C LEU A 183 7.59 -23.96 15.85
N GLU A 184 6.70 -24.92 16.02
CA GLU A 184 6.96 -26.35 15.99
C GLU A 184 7.47 -26.85 14.63
N ASN A 185 7.15 -26.14 13.54
CA ASN A 185 7.58 -26.47 12.19
C ASN A 185 8.95 -25.87 11.84
N ILE A 186 9.50 -25.00 12.69
CA ILE A 186 10.88 -24.52 12.54
C ILE A 186 11.79 -25.67 12.93
N LEU A 187 12.71 -26.07 12.06
CA LEU A 187 13.64 -27.18 12.33
C LEU A 187 14.97 -26.71 12.93
N ASP A 188 15.37 -25.48 12.62
CA ASP A 188 16.62 -24.89 13.08
C ASP A 188 16.48 -24.25 14.48
N ASP A 189 17.33 -24.66 15.42
CA ASP A 189 17.26 -24.20 16.80
C ASP A 189 17.66 -22.73 16.95
N LYS A 190 18.55 -22.21 16.09
CA LYS A 190 18.90 -20.79 16.09
C LYS A 190 17.69 -19.94 15.66
N ALA A 191 16.95 -20.37 14.65
CA ALA A 191 15.72 -19.73 14.20
C ALA A 191 14.62 -19.80 15.27
N LYS A 192 14.42 -20.95 15.93
CA LYS A 192 13.51 -21.05 17.09
C LYS A 192 13.89 -20.06 18.19
N GLY A 193 15.19 -19.88 18.42
CA GLY A 193 15.74 -18.92 19.39
C GLY A 193 15.33 -17.46 19.16
N MET A 194 14.79 -17.09 17.99
CA MET A 194 14.27 -15.76 17.69
C MET A 194 12.90 -15.45 18.30
N TYR A 195 12.25 -16.44 18.95
CA TYR A 195 10.90 -16.37 19.50
C TYR A 195 10.85 -16.55 21.02
N LYS A 196 11.95 -16.24 21.72
CA LYS A 196 12.05 -16.35 23.19
C LYS A 196 11.05 -15.47 23.95
N ASP A 197 10.59 -14.38 23.33
CA ASP A 197 9.60 -13.46 23.90
C ASP A 197 8.14 -13.94 23.69
N GLY A 198 7.94 -15.07 23.00
CA GLY A 198 6.64 -15.63 22.68
C GLY A 198 5.88 -14.89 21.56
N SER A 199 6.42 -13.81 21.00
CA SER A 199 5.76 -13.07 19.93
C SER A 199 6.08 -13.68 18.57
N ILE A 200 5.07 -14.31 17.98
CA ILE A 200 5.18 -14.93 16.65
C ILE A 200 5.03 -13.92 15.53
N HIS A 201 5.60 -14.24 14.37
CA HIS A 201 5.36 -13.49 13.14
C HIS A 201 4.19 -14.12 12.37
N ARG A 202 3.35 -13.26 11.81
CA ARG A 202 2.51 -13.59 10.66
C ARG A 202 3.30 -13.38 9.38
N MET A 203 3.27 -14.35 8.49
CA MET A 203 3.76 -14.20 7.13
C MET A 203 2.65 -13.69 6.22
N TYR A 204 2.96 -12.71 5.38
CA TYR A 204 2.04 -12.14 4.39
C TYR A 204 2.62 -12.34 3.01
N PHE A 205 1.85 -12.95 2.13
CA PHE A 205 2.16 -13.12 0.71
C PHE A 205 1.45 -12.03 -0.07
N GLY A 206 2.24 -11.13 -0.64
CA GLY A 206 1.80 -10.02 -1.46
C GLY A 206 2.05 -10.30 -2.94
N LYS A 207 1.01 -10.23 -3.76
CA LYS A 207 1.16 -10.12 -5.22
C LYS A 207 1.70 -8.74 -5.55
N ILE A 208 2.86 -8.68 -6.20
CA ILE A 208 3.47 -7.41 -6.60
C ILE A 208 2.59 -6.80 -7.69
N LEU A 209 2.11 -5.58 -7.44
CA LEU A 209 1.27 -4.81 -8.35
C LEU A 209 2.13 -3.88 -9.21
N LYS A 210 3.00 -3.11 -8.55
CA LYS A 210 3.83 -2.08 -9.17
C LYS A 210 5.18 -1.97 -8.50
N VAL A 211 6.16 -1.55 -9.28
CA VAL A 211 7.53 -1.29 -8.81
C VAL A 211 7.97 0.04 -9.40
N TRP A 212 8.49 0.93 -8.56
CA TRP A 212 9.03 2.21 -8.98
C TRP A 212 10.47 2.37 -8.50
N ILE A 213 11.32 2.89 -9.38
CA ILE A 213 12.68 3.31 -9.04
C ILE A 213 12.78 4.81 -9.16
N LYS A 214 13.58 5.42 -8.28
CA LYS A 214 13.85 6.86 -8.37
C LYS A 214 14.92 7.13 -9.45
N GLU A 215 14.65 8.08 -10.35
CA GLU A 215 15.57 8.55 -11.41
C GLU A 215 16.58 9.59 -10.88
#